data_AF-A0A1E7H6M6-F1
#
_entry.id   AF-A0A1E7H6M6-F1
#
_cell.length_a   1.000
_cell.length_b   1.000
_cell.length_c   1.000
_cell.angle_alpha   90.00
_cell.angle_beta   90.00
_cell.angle_gamma   90.00
#
_symmetry.space_group_name_H-M   'P 1'
#
loop_
_entity.id
_entity.type
_entity.pdbx_description
1 polymer ?
#
loop_
_entity_poly.entity_id
_entity_poly.type
_entity_poly.pdbx_seq_one_letter_code
_entity_poly.pdbx_strand_id
1 'polypeptide(L)'
;MDTLVLNHSFGHTELIIRSVRVDLIRERIPLKFPPKPIDSQIENLRMADPRDIGRMKILSIGSRGSKKDFVDLYCLTRKVIPLDSLLTLAMEEDHGVRYSKLLFLKGLVDFEEADRDADLRLLWDIGWEEVKQGLTDEVRQIAETIQ
;
A
#
# COMPACT_ATOMS: atom_id res chain seq x y z
N MET A 1 9.04 -29.98 10.66
CA MET A 1 8.21 -28.76 10.63
C MET A 1 7.48 -28.81 9.30
N ASP A 2 6.15 -28.84 9.31
CA ASP A 2 5.38 -29.05 8.08
C ASP A 2 5.39 -27.76 7.26
N THR A 3 6.19 -27.79 6.19
CA THR A 3 6.34 -26.71 5.22
C THR A 3 6.04 -27.27 3.84
N LEU A 4 5.06 -26.69 3.16
CA LEU A 4 4.72 -27.01 1.77
C LEU A 4 5.11 -25.82 0.88
N VAL A 5 5.87 -26.07 -0.18
CA VAL A 5 6.15 -25.07 -1.23
C VAL A 5 5.04 -25.18 -2.27
N LEU A 6 4.29 -24.10 -2.47
CA LEU A 6 3.23 -24.03 -3.48
C LEU A 6 3.78 -23.57 -4.83
N ASN A 7 4.65 -22.57 -4.80
CA ASN A 7 5.24 -21.96 -5.99
C ASN A 7 6.66 -21.46 -5.69
N HIS A 8 7.53 -21.51 -6.69
CA HIS A 8 8.88 -20.97 -6.60
C HIS A 8 9.28 -20.39 -7.96
N SER A 9 9.46 -19.07 -8.00
CA SER A 9 9.89 -18.33 -9.17
C SER A 9 10.98 -17.34 -8.80
N PHE A 10 11.60 -16.71 -9.80
CA PHE A 10 12.62 -15.70 -9.53
C PHE A 10 12.00 -14.49 -8.80
N GLY A 11 12.36 -14.33 -7.53
CA GLY A 11 11.92 -13.21 -6.69
C GLY A 11 10.60 -13.43 -5.95
N HIS A 12 10.00 -14.61 -6.02
CA HIS A 12 8.79 -14.94 -5.26
C HIS A 12 8.72 -16.43 -4.93
N THR A 13 8.58 -16.74 -3.64
CA THR A 13 8.35 -18.08 -3.13
C THR A 13 7.08 -18.09 -2.28
N GLU A 14 6.15 -18.98 -2.61
CA GLU A 14 4.90 -19.18 -1.87
C GLU A 14 4.99 -20.46 -1.04
N LEU A 15 4.70 -20.34 0.25
CA LEU A 15 4.81 -21.40 1.23
C LEU A 15 3.50 -21.53 2.02
N ILE A 16 3.24 -22.72 2.53
CA ILE A 16 2.34 -22.95 3.67
C ILE A 16 3.17 -23.51 4.81
N ILE A 17 3.19 -22.81 5.94
CA ILE A 17 3.85 -23.23 7.18
C ILE A 17 2.77 -23.37 8.25
N ARG A 18 2.53 -24.59 8.75
CA ARG A 18 1.49 -24.85 9.78
C ARG A 18 0.13 -24.22 9.40
N SER A 19 -0.28 -24.36 8.15
CA SER A 19 -1.52 -23.81 7.57
C SER A 19 -1.55 -22.28 7.38
N VAL A 20 -0.46 -21.57 7.69
CA VAL A 20 -0.31 -20.14 7.40
C VAL A 20 0.35 -19.98 6.04
N ARG A 21 -0.27 -19.20 5.14
CA ARG A 21 0.35 -18.81 3.87
C ARG A 21 1.47 -17.81 4.16
N VAL A 22 2.65 -18.07 3.61
CA VAL A 22 3.83 -17.22 3.76
C VAL A 22 4.41 -16.96 2.37
N ASP A 23 4.56 -15.69 2.05
CA ASP A 23 5.15 -15.23 0.80
C ASP A 23 6.52 -14.60 1.08
N LEU A 24 7.55 -15.11 0.39
CA LEU A 24 8.88 -14.49 0.36
C LEU A 24 9.01 -13.74 -0.97
N ILE A 25 8.99 -12.41 -0.91
CA ILE A 25 8.97 -11.55 -2.10
C ILE A 25 10.23 -10.69 -2.13
N ARG A 26 10.89 -10.64 -3.29
CA ARG A 26 11.91 -9.64 -3.57
C ARG A 26 11.23 -8.34 -3.97
N GLU A 27 11.06 -7.45 -3.00
CA GLU A 27 10.51 -6.13 -3.23
C GLU A 27 11.46 -5.28 -4.08
N ARG A 28 10.90 -4.57 -5.07
CA ARG A 28 11.65 -3.69 -5.98
C ARG A 28 11.78 -2.28 -5.42
N ILE A 29 10.86 -1.89 -4.53
CA ILE A 29 10.85 -0.59 -3.88
C ILE A 29 11.78 -0.64 -2.66
N PRO A 30 12.90 0.09 -2.65
CA PRO A 30 13.78 0.11 -1.49
C PRO A 30 13.11 0.81 -0.31
N LEU A 31 13.37 0.29 0.90
CA LEU A 31 12.95 0.95 2.14
C LEU A 31 13.75 2.24 2.32
N LYS A 32 13.07 3.36 2.52
CA LYS A 32 13.68 4.65 2.85
C LYS A 32 13.88 4.84 4.34
N PHE A 33 13.12 4.13 5.16
CA PHE A 33 13.16 4.24 6.60
C PHE A 33 13.60 2.92 7.23
N PRO A 34 14.31 2.97 8.37
CA PRO A 34 14.76 1.76 9.04
C PRO A 34 13.56 0.91 9.50
N PRO A 35 13.56 -0.41 9.23
CA PRO A 35 12.56 -1.32 9.76
C PRO A 35 12.52 -1.28 11.30
N LYS A 36 11.32 -1.36 11.86
CA LYS A 36 11.08 -1.32 13.30
C LYS A 36 10.83 -2.72 13.85
N PRO A 37 11.35 -3.07 15.03
CA PRO A 37 11.01 -4.34 15.68
C PRO A 37 9.50 -4.39 15.98
N ILE A 38 8.86 -5.52 15.68
CA ILE A 38 7.44 -5.73 16.03
C ILE A 38 7.32 -6.14 17.49
N ASP A 39 8.28 -6.93 17.96
CA ASP A 39 8.37 -7.39 19.33
C ASP A 39 9.81 -7.16 19.83
N SER A 40 9.95 -6.51 20.98
CA SER A 40 11.24 -6.27 21.64
C SER A 40 12.02 -7.55 21.99
N GLN A 41 11.33 -8.70 22.07
CA GLN A 41 11.92 -10.00 22.42
C GLN A 41 12.39 -10.80 21.20
N ILE A 42 12.05 -10.37 19.97
CA ILE A 42 12.37 -11.10 18.74
C ILE A 42 13.21 -10.22 17.81
N GLU A 43 14.53 -10.38 17.87
CA GLU A 43 15.51 -9.50 17.21
C GLU A 43 15.34 -9.42 15.68
N ASN A 44 14.98 -10.54 15.05
CA ASN A 44 14.89 -10.70 13.60
C ASN A 44 13.47 -10.50 13.03
N LEU A 45 12.48 -10.16 13.87
CA LEU A 45 11.12 -9.88 13.42
C LEU A 45 10.90 -8.37 13.35
N ARG A 46 11.03 -7.82 12.14
CA ARG A 46 10.93 -6.40 11.87
C ARG A 46 9.85 -6.10 10.84
N MET A 47 9.22 -4.94 10.98
CA MET A 47 8.23 -4.40 10.06
C MET A 47 8.82 -3.21 9.32
N ALA A 48 8.48 -3.06 8.03
CA ALA A 48 8.76 -1.83 7.30
C ALA A 48 8.11 -0.63 8.01
N ASP A 49 8.72 0.55 7.90
CA ASP A 49 8.10 1.76 8.40
C ASP A 49 6.76 1.99 7.67
N PRO A 50 5.69 2.42 8.37
CA PRO A 50 4.41 2.68 7.73
C PRO A 50 4.49 3.60 6.52
N ARG A 51 5.43 4.56 6.47
CA ARG A 51 5.62 5.41 5.29
C ARG A 51 6.10 4.61 4.07
N ASP A 52 6.98 3.63 4.25
CA ASP A 52 7.41 2.75 3.16
C ASP A 52 6.26 1.83 2.72
N ILE A 53 5.47 1.32 3.66
CA ILE A 53 4.25 0.54 3.35
C ILE A 53 3.27 1.40 2.52
N GLY A 54 3.08 2.67 2.89
CA GLY A 54 2.23 3.61 2.14
C GLY A 54 2.73 3.86 0.72
N ARG A 55 4.05 4.00 0.52
CA ARG A 55 4.67 4.11 -0.81
C ARG A 55 4.38 2.88 -1.66
N MET A 56 4.50 1.69 -1.07
CA MET A 56 4.17 0.43 -1.74
C MET A 56 2.68 0.39 -2.14
N LYS A 57 1.77 0.83 -1.27
CA LYS A 57 0.33 0.90 -1.58
C LYS A 57 0.01 1.84 -2.75
N ILE A 58 0.60 3.03 -2.79
CA ILE A 58 0.44 3.96 -3.93
C ILE A 58 0.85 3.29 -5.24
N LEU A 59 1.99 2.60 -5.25
CA LEU A 59 2.51 1.91 -6.44
C LEU A 59 1.65 0.71 -6.84
N SER A 60 1.15 -0.08 -5.88
CA SER A 60 0.22 -1.17 -6.15
C SER A 60 -1.10 -0.67 -6.76
N ILE A 61 -1.68 0.40 -6.20
CA ILE A 61 -2.92 1.00 -6.71
C ILE A 61 -2.74 1.48 -8.15
N GLY A 62 -1.61 2.14 -8.47
CA GLY A 62 -1.32 2.63 -9.82
C GLY A 62 -1.21 1.54 -10.90
N SER A 63 -1.10 0.27 -10.52
CA SER A 63 -1.06 -0.86 -11.46
C SER A 63 -2.36 -1.66 -11.49
N ARG A 64 -2.84 -2.12 -10.32
CA ARG A 64 -4.10 -2.84 -10.14
C ARG A 64 -4.49 -2.87 -8.66
N GLY A 65 -5.05 -1.76 -8.17
CA GLY A 65 -5.47 -1.65 -6.77
C GLY A 65 -6.63 -2.58 -6.42
N SER A 66 -6.46 -3.42 -5.41
CA SER A 66 -7.56 -4.16 -4.79
C SER A 66 -8.25 -3.30 -3.72
N LYS A 67 -9.49 -3.63 -3.34
CA LYS A 67 -10.25 -2.91 -2.29
C LYS A 67 -9.45 -2.77 -0.99
N LYS A 68 -8.69 -3.80 -0.60
CA LYS A 68 -7.82 -3.75 0.59
C LYS A 68 -6.70 -2.72 0.46
N ASP A 69 -6.17 -2.49 -0.74
CA ASP A 69 -5.07 -1.53 -0.94
C ASP A 69 -5.56 -0.10 -0.75
N PHE A 70 -6.75 0.21 -1.24
CA PHE A 70 -7.40 1.51 -1.02
C PHE A 70 -7.76 1.72 0.46
N VAL A 71 -8.32 0.71 1.12
CA VAL A 71 -8.65 0.81 2.56
C VAL A 71 -7.39 0.97 3.40
N ASP A 72 -6.34 0.21 3.13
CA ASP A 72 -5.05 0.32 3.83
C ASP A 72 -4.45 1.71 3.65
N LEU A 73 -4.44 2.23 2.40
CA LEU A 73 -3.96 3.58 2.12
C LEU A 73 -4.78 4.63 2.88
N TYR A 74 -6.11 4.55 2.82
CA TYR A 74 -7.00 5.48 3.52
C TYR A 74 -6.74 5.48 5.03
N CYS A 75 -6.67 4.31 5.66
CA CYS A 75 -6.40 4.22 7.10
C CYS A 75 -5.02 4.80 7.46
N LEU A 76 -4.03 4.51 6.63
CA LEU A 76 -2.66 4.98 6.80
C LEU A 76 -2.58 6.50 6.68
N THR A 77 -3.24 7.11 5.68
CA THR A 77 -3.19 8.57 5.51
C THR A 77 -3.90 9.33 6.62
N ARG A 78 -4.85 8.69 7.30
CA ARG A 78 -5.57 9.26 8.46
C ARG A 78 -4.78 9.18 9.77
N LYS A 79 -3.78 8.31 9.89
CA LYS A 79 -3.07 8.07 11.17
C LYS A 79 -1.59 8.37 11.13
N VAL A 80 -0.96 8.26 9.97
CA VAL A 80 0.49 8.25 9.86
C VAL A 80 1.00 9.47 9.12
N ILE A 81 0.50 9.75 7.92
CA ILE A 81 1.06 10.75 7.03
C ILE A 81 0.01 11.25 6.02
N PRO A 82 -0.16 12.56 5.82
CA PRO A 82 -1.10 13.08 4.81
C PRO A 82 -0.80 12.55 3.41
N LEU A 83 -1.85 12.35 2.60
CA LEU A 83 -1.72 11.78 1.25
C LEU A 83 -0.73 12.54 0.35
N ASP A 84 -0.74 13.88 0.37
CA ASP A 84 0.17 14.69 -0.44
C ASP A 84 1.65 14.50 -0.05
N SER A 85 1.93 14.42 1.26
CA SER A 85 3.27 14.14 1.76
C SER A 85 3.71 12.72 1.38
N LEU A 86 2.80 11.74 1.44
CA LEU A 86 3.10 10.37 1.03
C LEU A 86 3.35 10.26 -0.48
N LEU A 87 2.56 10.95 -1.30
CA LEU A 87 2.78 11.06 -2.74
C LEU A 87 4.16 11.65 -3.05
N THR A 88 4.55 12.71 -2.34
CA THR A 88 5.88 13.31 -2.47
C THR A 88 6.97 12.28 -2.15
N LEU A 89 6.86 11.55 -1.04
CA LEU A 89 7.81 10.48 -0.67
C LEU A 89 7.87 9.34 -1.70
N ALA A 90 6.73 8.98 -2.29
CA ALA A 90 6.64 7.94 -3.32
C ALA A 90 7.32 8.38 -4.63
N MET A 91 7.32 9.67 -4.91
CA MET A 91 7.82 10.25 -6.17
C MET A 91 9.26 10.75 -6.15
N GLU A 92 9.86 10.95 -4.99
CA GLU A 92 11.24 11.44 -4.83
C GLU A 92 12.32 10.63 -5.57
N GLU A 93 12.04 9.38 -5.96
CA GLU A 93 12.95 8.54 -6.75
C GLU A 93 12.83 8.75 -8.27
N ASP A 94 11.75 9.38 -8.72
CA ASP A 94 11.40 9.55 -10.14
C ASP A 94 11.60 11.01 -10.55
N HIS A 95 12.86 11.40 -10.68
CA HIS A 95 13.42 12.73 -11.01
C HIS A 95 12.47 13.77 -11.67
N GLY A 96 11.52 14.32 -10.91
CA GLY A 96 10.77 15.54 -11.27
C GLY A 96 9.69 15.42 -12.33
N VAL A 97 9.14 14.23 -12.60
CA VAL A 97 8.11 14.09 -13.65
C VAL A 97 6.72 14.44 -13.10
N ARG A 98 6.23 15.68 -13.29
CA ARG A 98 4.85 16.10 -12.96
C ARG A 98 3.79 15.12 -13.53
N TYR A 99 4.09 14.47 -14.66
CA TYR A 99 3.24 13.46 -15.29
C TYR A 99 3.06 12.19 -14.43
N SER A 100 4.06 11.78 -13.61
CA SER A 100 3.89 10.63 -12.72
C SER A 100 2.94 10.95 -11.56
N LYS A 101 2.93 12.18 -11.02
CA LYS A 101 1.98 12.59 -9.96
C LYS A 101 0.54 12.48 -10.43
N LEU A 102 0.25 13.03 -11.62
CA LEU A 102 -1.10 13.01 -12.19
C LEU A 102 -1.57 11.58 -12.50
N LEU A 103 -0.66 10.71 -12.95
CA LEU A 103 -0.97 9.30 -13.18
C LEU A 103 -1.33 8.58 -11.87
N PHE A 104 -0.58 8.81 -10.78
CA PHE A 104 -0.93 8.26 -9.47
C PHE A 104 -2.25 8.80 -8.94
N LEU A 105 -2.48 10.12 -9.02
CA LEU A 105 -3.74 10.72 -8.60
C LEU A 105 -4.93 10.13 -9.34
N LYS A 106 -4.80 9.87 -10.65
CA LYS A 106 -5.84 9.18 -11.43
C LYS A 106 -6.11 7.78 -10.89
N GLY A 107 -5.08 6.98 -10.62
CA GLY A 107 -5.24 5.64 -10.05
C GLY A 107 -5.88 5.63 -8.66
N LEU A 108 -5.64 6.67 -7.85
CA LEU A 108 -6.21 6.81 -6.51
C LEU A 108 -7.73 7.08 -6.50
N VAL A 109 -8.32 7.41 -7.64
CA VAL A 109 -9.77 7.61 -7.81
C VAL A 109 -10.38 6.64 -8.83
N ASP A 110 -9.62 5.65 -9.28
CA ASP A 110 -10.08 4.60 -10.18
C ASP A 110 -10.41 3.33 -9.37
N PHE A 111 -11.68 3.21 -9.00
CA PHE A 111 -12.17 2.15 -8.13
C PHE A 111 -12.75 0.94 -8.89
N GLU A 112 -12.73 0.93 -10.23
CA GLU A 112 -13.49 -0.03 -11.04
C GLU A 112 -13.14 -1.49 -10.73
N GLU A 113 -11.85 -1.81 -10.62
CA GLU A 113 -11.40 -3.16 -10.26
C GLU A 113 -11.74 -3.47 -8.78
N ALA A 114 -11.51 -2.51 -7.88
CA ALA A 114 -11.72 -2.67 -6.44
C ALA A 114 -13.20 -2.85 -6.08
N ASP A 115 -14.13 -2.23 -6.81
CA ASP A 115 -15.57 -2.38 -6.60
C ASP A 115 -16.04 -3.83 -6.82
N ARG A 116 -15.29 -4.63 -7.59
CA ARG A 116 -15.60 -6.06 -7.86
C ARG A 116 -15.07 -7.00 -6.78
N ASP A 117 -14.22 -6.53 -5.87
CA ASP A 117 -13.70 -7.34 -4.78
C ASP A 117 -14.78 -7.62 -3.72
N ALA A 118 -14.67 -8.77 -3.08
CA ALA A 118 -15.50 -9.13 -1.94
C ALA A 118 -15.38 -8.11 -0.80
N ASP A 119 -16.42 -8.04 0.04
CA ASP A 119 -16.41 -7.18 1.20
C ASP A 119 -15.33 -7.58 2.22
N LEU A 120 -14.74 -6.56 2.83
CA LEU A 120 -13.65 -6.73 3.79
C LEU A 120 -14.20 -6.77 5.21
N ARG A 121 -13.60 -7.60 6.05
CA ARG A 121 -13.78 -7.54 7.50
C ARG A 121 -12.79 -6.53 8.06
N LEU A 122 -13.26 -5.35 8.39
CA LEU A 122 -12.43 -4.24 8.83
C LEU A 122 -12.36 -4.16 10.36
N LEU A 123 -11.20 -3.74 10.86
CA LEU A 123 -11.01 -3.41 12.28
C LEU A 123 -11.57 -2.03 12.63
N TRP A 124 -11.67 -1.15 11.62
CA TRP A 124 -12.22 0.18 11.77
C TRP A 124 -13.68 0.16 11.34
N ASP A 125 -14.48 0.96 12.02
CA ASP A 125 -15.88 1.18 11.69
C ASP A 125 -15.98 2.19 10.53
N ILE A 126 -15.62 1.75 9.33
CA ILE A 126 -15.64 2.54 8.10
C ILE A 126 -16.25 1.73 6.95
N GLY A 127 -16.97 2.42 6.07
CA GLY A 127 -17.57 1.83 4.87
C GLY A 127 -16.70 1.99 3.63
N TRP A 128 -16.90 1.14 2.62
CA TRP A 128 -16.21 1.27 1.34
C TRP A 128 -16.51 2.60 0.63
N GLU A 129 -17.76 3.05 0.64
CA GLU A 129 -18.16 4.33 0.07
C GLU A 129 -17.50 5.53 0.78
N GLU A 130 -17.30 5.44 2.10
CA GLU A 130 -16.59 6.47 2.86
C GLU A 130 -15.11 6.57 2.44
N VAL A 131 -14.47 5.43 2.19
CA VAL A 131 -13.10 5.37 1.68
C VAL A 131 -13.00 6.01 0.31
N LYS A 132 -13.90 5.65 -0.62
CA LYS A 132 -13.94 6.23 -1.97
C LYS A 132 -14.15 7.75 -1.94
N GLN A 133 -15.11 8.21 -1.14
CA GLN A 133 -15.41 9.63 -1.02
C GLN A 133 -14.21 10.39 -0.44
N GLY A 134 -13.64 9.89 0.67
CA GLY A 134 -12.53 10.56 1.33
C GLY A 134 -11.25 10.63 0.47
N LEU A 135 -10.92 9.57 -0.25
CA LEU A 135 -9.78 9.60 -1.18
C LEU A 135 -10.02 10.54 -2.37
N THR A 136 -11.25 10.55 -2.90
CA THR A 136 -11.64 11.45 -4.00
C THR A 136 -11.53 12.92 -3.61
N ASP A 137 -11.98 13.27 -2.41
CA ASP A 137 -11.92 14.64 -1.89
C ASP A 137 -10.48 15.09 -1.64
N GLU A 138 -9.63 14.23 -1.06
CA GLU A 138 -8.20 14.53 -0.90
C GLU A 138 -7.50 14.71 -2.25
N VAL A 139 -7.76 13.81 -3.21
CA VAL A 139 -7.15 13.90 -4.55
C VAL A 139 -7.58 15.19 -5.25
N ARG A 140 -8.84 15.62 -5.13
CA ARG A 140 -9.33 16.89 -5.67
C ARG A 140 -8.56 18.08 -5.05
N GLN A 141 -8.45 18.14 -3.73
CA GLN A 141 -7.74 19.22 -3.02
C GLN A 141 -6.26 19.30 -3.44
N ILE A 142 -5.61 18.15 -3.59
CA ILE A 142 -4.22 18.07 -4.05
C ILE A 142 -4.10 18.55 -5.50
N ALA A 143 -5.02 18.15 -6.37
CA ALA A 143 -5.01 18.54 -7.79
C ALA A 143 -5.19 20.06 -7.99
N GLU A 144 -6.03 20.72 -7.18
CA GLU A 144 -6.22 22.17 -7.20
C GLU A 144 -4.94 22.94 -6.83
N THR A 145 -4.10 22.36 -5.97
CA THR A 145 -2.83 22.97 -5.54
C THR A 145 -1.70 22.79 -6.57
N ILE A 146 -1.88 21.91 -7.56
CA ILE A 146 -0.90 21.62 -8.63
C ILE A 146 -1.13 22.52 -9.86
N GLN A 147 -2.27 23.22 -9.96
CA GLN A 147 -2.57 24.18 -11.04
C GLN A 147 -1.84 25.51 -10.85
#